data_AF-A0A1Y2GWN9-F1
#
_entry.id   AF-A0A1Y2GWN9-F1
#
_cell.length_a   1.000
_cell.length_b   1.000
_cell.length_c   1.000
_cell.angle_alpha   90.00
_cell.angle_beta   90.00
_cell.angle_gamma   90.00
#
_symmetry.space_group_name_H-M   'P 1'
#
loop_
_entity.id
_entity.type
_entity.pdbx_description
1 polymer ?
#
loop_
_entity_poly.entity_id
_entity_poly.type
_entity_poly.pdbx_seq_one_letter_code
_entity_poly.pdbx_strand_id
1 'polypeptide(L)'
;MASISAEFQALGQSLQNLRNIKGHWDGGESNPAVDNFNGEKHQTLMKLGEYFGKPGTPAADILTTMGQPDEIRQSMDEAFHASLMPGPVVGGTGGPTASANVMYFIYKWRGNHDYLWFKVDATTEKVLESSWYHAYE
;
A
#
# COMPACT_ATOMS: atom_id res chain seq x y z
N MET A 1 16.94 -14.86 -8.58
CA MET A 1 15.95 -14.27 -7.66
C MET A 1 16.49 -14.46 -6.26
N ALA A 2 16.63 -13.40 -5.48
CA ALA A 2 17.00 -13.54 -4.07
C ALA A 2 15.83 -14.20 -3.36
N SER A 3 16.07 -15.31 -2.65
CA SER A 3 15.02 -15.95 -1.87
C SER A 3 14.62 -15.03 -0.72
N ILE A 4 13.32 -14.75 -0.61
CA ILE A 4 12.74 -14.04 0.55
C ILE A 4 13.08 -14.85 1.81
N SER A 5 13.57 -14.19 2.85
CA SER A 5 13.96 -14.89 4.08
C SER A 5 12.74 -15.49 4.80
N ALA A 6 12.95 -16.56 5.56
CA ALA A 6 11.90 -17.18 6.36
C ALA A 6 11.25 -16.21 7.37
N GLU A 7 12.01 -15.21 7.83
CA GLU A 7 11.51 -14.14 8.68
C GLU A 7 10.41 -13.33 7.98
N PHE A 8 10.65 -12.87 6.74
CA PHE A 8 9.67 -12.06 6.02
C PHE A 8 8.47 -12.89 5.56
N GLN A 9 8.65 -14.18 5.29
CA GLN A 9 7.54 -15.10 5.07
C GLN A 9 6.65 -15.22 6.33
N ALA A 10 7.25 -15.36 7.51
CA ALA A 10 6.51 -15.42 8.77
C ALA A 10 5.78 -14.10 9.07
N LEU A 11 6.42 -12.95 8.81
CA LEU A 11 5.78 -11.64 8.91
C LEU A 11 4.61 -11.49 7.94
N GLY A 12 4.75 -11.96 6.71
CA GLY A 12 3.67 -12.00 5.71
C GLY A 12 2.47 -12.81 6.18
N GLN A 13 2.70 -14.00 6.73
CA GLN A 13 1.64 -14.82 7.32
C GLN A 13 0.99 -14.14 8.53
N SER A 14 1.79 -13.50 9.39
CA SER A 14 1.29 -12.73 10.54
C SER A 14 0.38 -11.59 10.10
N LEU A 15 0.79 -10.82 9.08
CA LEU A 15 -0.03 -9.75 8.50
C LEU A 15 -1.38 -10.27 8.02
N GLN A 16 -1.38 -11.39 7.27
CA GLN A 16 -2.62 -12.00 6.77
C GLN A 16 -3.54 -12.42 7.92
N ASN A 17 -3.00 -12.97 9.00
CA ASN A 17 -3.79 -13.30 10.20
C ASN A 17 -4.35 -12.03 10.86
N LEU A 18 -3.54 -11.00 11.03
CA LEU A 18 -3.92 -9.72 11.65
C LEU A 18 -4.98 -8.97 10.85
N ARG A 19 -5.01 -9.11 9.51
CA ARG A 19 -6.07 -8.54 8.65
C ARG A 19 -7.44 -9.16 8.88
N ASN A 20 -7.53 -10.36 9.49
CA ASN A 20 -8.81 -10.99 9.82
C ASN A 20 -9.39 -10.53 11.17
N ILE A 21 -8.60 -9.80 11.98
CA ILE A 21 -9.04 -9.26 13.26
C ILE A 21 -9.67 -7.89 13.02
N LYS A 22 -10.96 -7.74 13.33
CA LYS A 22 -11.65 -6.44 13.27
C LYS A 22 -11.28 -5.61 14.49
N GLY A 23 -10.58 -4.49 14.27
CA GLY A 23 -10.33 -3.47 15.28
C GLY A 23 -11.43 -2.41 15.33
N HIS A 24 -11.24 -1.43 16.21
CA HIS A 24 -12.14 -0.29 16.37
C HIS A 24 -12.42 0.43 15.03
N TRP A 25 -11.37 0.63 14.23
CA TRP A 25 -11.43 1.35 12.95
C TRP A 25 -12.11 0.56 11.83
N ASP A 26 -12.34 -0.74 12.03
CA ASP A 26 -13.02 -1.64 11.11
C ASP A 26 -14.40 -2.08 11.66
N GLY A 27 -14.95 -1.33 12.63
CA GLY A 27 -16.28 -1.55 13.22
C GLY A 27 -16.34 -2.70 14.23
N GLY A 28 -15.19 -3.17 14.73
CA GLY A 28 -15.08 -4.14 15.83
C GLY A 28 -14.88 -3.47 17.19
N GLU A 29 -14.71 -4.30 18.22
CA GLU A 29 -14.19 -3.82 19.50
C GLU A 29 -12.72 -3.39 19.34
N SER A 30 -12.28 -2.45 20.18
CA SER A 30 -10.88 -2.02 20.14
C SER A 30 -9.96 -3.18 20.47
N ASN A 31 -8.97 -3.39 19.60
CA ASN A 31 -7.98 -4.43 19.73
C ASN A 31 -6.56 -3.83 19.59
N PRO A 32 -5.74 -3.89 20.65
CA PRO A 32 -4.42 -3.26 20.65
C PRO A 32 -3.45 -3.85 19.63
N ALA A 33 -3.64 -5.09 19.16
CA ALA A 33 -2.78 -5.70 18.16
C ALA A 33 -2.94 -5.03 16.78
N VAL A 34 -4.14 -4.52 16.46
CA VAL A 34 -4.45 -3.94 15.15
C VAL A 34 -4.71 -2.43 15.19
N ASP A 35 -5.12 -1.88 16.33
CA ASP A 35 -5.48 -0.46 16.47
C ASP A 35 -4.35 0.41 17.02
N ASN A 36 -3.47 -0.13 17.89
CA ASN A 36 -2.48 0.69 18.58
C ASN A 36 -1.26 0.98 17.73
N PHE A 37 -0.77 2.22 17.83
CA PHE A 37 0.55 2.56 17.33
C PHE A 37 1.60 1.64 17.97
N ASN A 38 2.50 1.12 17.14
CA ASN A 38 3.47 0.10 17.54
C ASN A 38 2.84 -1.23 18.02
N GLY A 39 1.56 -1.46 17.75
CA GLY A 39 0.92 -2.78 17.87
C GLY A 39 1.43 -3.76 16.81
N GLU A 40 1.01 -5.02 16.93
CA GLU A 40 1.51 -6.12 16.10
C GLU A 40 1.35 -5.86 14.59
N LYS A 41 0.19 -5.36 14.15
CA LYS A 41 -0.07 -5.05 12.74
C LYS A 41 0.80 -3.91 12.24
N HIS A 42 0.95 -2.86 13.04
CA HIS A 42 1.83 -1.73 12.70
C HIS A 42 3.28 -2.17 12.56
N GLN A 43 3.83 -2.87 13.56
CA GLN A 43 5.21 -3.36 13.52
C GLN A 43 5.47 -4.30 12.35
N THR A 44 4.51 -5.20 12.08
CA THR A 44 4.60 -6.13 10.96
C THR A 44 4.65 -5.38 9.62
N LEU A 45 3.75 -4.41 9.42
CA LEU A 45 3.75 -3.55 8.23
C LEU A 45 5.03 -2.71 8.12
N MET A 46 5.54 -2.16 9.22
CA MET A 46 6.79 -1.39 9.20
C MET A 46 7.97 -2.23 8.69
N LYS A 47 8.15 -3.44 9.24
CA LYS A 47 9.25 -4.34 8.84
C LYS A 47 9.12 -4.80 7.38
N LEU A 48 7.90 -5.17 6.97
CA LEU A 48 7.63 -5.55 5.58
C LEU A 48 7.84 -4.38 4.61
N GLY A 49 7.38 -3.18 5.00
CA GLY A 49 7.58 -1.94 4.24
C GLY A 49 9.06 -1.57 4.10
N GLU A 50 9.85 -1.65 5.17
CA GLU A 50 11.29 -1.38 5.11
C GLU A 50 12.02 -2.37 4.19
N TYR A 51 11.64 -3.64 4.22
CA TYR A 51 12.26 -4.68 3.41
C TYR A 51 11.89 -4.56 1.92
N PHE A 52 10.59 -4.52 1.62
CA PHE A 52 10.08 -4.53 0.26
C PHE A 52 10.00 -3.14 -0.38
N GLY A 53 10.08 -2.08 0.41
CA GLY A 53 10.02 -0.69 -0.03
C GLY A 53 11.23 -0.21 -0.81
N LYS A 54 12.26 -1.05 -0.91
CA LYS A 54 13.52 -0.73 -1.57
C LYS A 54 13.32 -0.65 -3.09
N PRO A 55 13.86 0.37 -3.77
CA PRO A 55 13.78 0.48 -5.21
C PRO A 55 14.32 -0.77 -5.92
N GLY A 56 13.59 -1.24 -6.94
CA GLY A 56 13.93 -2.44 -7.72
C GLY A 56 13.39 -3.75 -7.16
N THR A 57 12.75 -3.73 -5.98
CA THR A 57 12.06 -4.91 -5.42
C THR A 57 10.93 -5.35 -6.36
N PRO A 58 10.83 -6.63 -6.73
CA PRO A 58 9.72 -7.13 -7.53
C PRO A 58 8.37 -7.01 -6.80
N ALA A 59 7.36 -6.47 -7.48
CA ALA A 59 5.99 -6.39 -6.95
C ALA A 59 5.40 -7.77 -6.64
N ALA A 60 5.81 -8.80 -7.41
CA ALA A 60 5.41 -10.19 -7.15
C ALA A 60 5.86 -10.70 -5.77
N ASP A 61 7.02 -10.27 -5.26
CA ASP A 61 7.52 -10.68 -3.94
C ASP A 61 6.65 -10.08 -2.82
N ILE A 62 6.17 -8.84 -3.02
CA ILE A 62 5.20 -8.18 -2.13
C ILE A 62 3.90 -8.97 -2.13
N LEU A 63 3.32 -9.21 -3.30
CA LEU A 63 2.02 -9.87 -3.43
C LEU A 63 2.04 -11.30 -2.88
N THR A 64 3.15 -12.02 -3.11
CA THR A 64 3.33 -13.39 -2.61
C THR A 64 3.47 -13.43 -1.09
N THR A 65 4.11 -12.42 -0.49
CA THR A 65 4.39 -12.40 0.96
C THR A 65 3.27 -11.75 1.77
N MET A 66 2.85 -10.56 1.35
CA MET A 66 1.87 -9.72 2.06
C MET A 66 0.42 -10.03 1.67
N GLY A 67 0.21 -10.79 0.59
CA GLY A 67 -1.09 -10.99 -0.02
C GLY A 67 -1.50 -9.83 -0.92
N GLN A 68 -2.76 -9.81 -1.35
CA GLN A 68 -3.29 -8.72 -2.17
C GLN A 68 -3.34 -7.42 -1.35
N PRO A 69 -2.97 -6.27 -1.95
CA PRO A 69 -3.18 -4.97 -1.32
C PRO A 69 -4.68 -4.74 -1.07
N ASP A 70 -4.99 -3.92 -0.08
CA ASP A 70 -6.36 -3.51 0.23
C ASP A 70 -6.93 -2.62 -0.89
N GLU A 71 -6.08 -1.81 -1.54
CA GLU A 71 -6.44 -0.99 -2.70
C GLU A 71 -5.27 -0.89 -3.69
N ILE A 72 -5.60 -0.73 -4.97
CA ILE A 72 -4.65 -0.39 -6.03
C ILE A 72 -5.11 0.93 -6.65
N ARG A 73 -4.24 1.95 -6.67
CA ARG A 73 -4.53 3.27 -7.26
C ARG A 73 -3.54 3.63 -8.36
N GLN A 74 -3.95 4.44 -9.33
CA GLN A 74 -3.05 4.96 -10.38
C GLN A 74 -2.43 6.30 -9.98
N SER A 75 -3.05 7.01 -9.04
CA SER A 75 -2.49 8.19 -8.39
C SER A 75 -2.84 8.22 -6.91
N MET A 76 -2.04 8.93 -6.10
CA MET A 76 -2.37 9.14 -4.68
C MET A 76 -3.47 10.19 -4.49
N ASP A 77 -3.67 11.07 -5.49
CA ASP A 77 -4.65 12.17 -5.50
C ASP A 77 -6.06 11.72 -5.96
N GLU A 78 -6.22 10.46 -6.36
CA GLU A 78 -7.48 9.90 -6.91
C GLU A 78 -8.65 9.90 -5.92
N ALA A 79 -8.44 10.31 -4.67
CA ALA A 79 -9.51 10.59 -3.71
C ALA A 79 -10.49 11.67 -4.19
N PHE A 80 -10.13 12.50 -5.19
CA PHE A 80 -10.99 13.58 -5.70
C PHE A 80 -11.58 13.38 -7.10
N HIS A 81 -11.24 12.32 -7.84
CA HIS A 81 -11.54 12.22 -9.27
C HIS A 81 -12.50 11.09 -9.69
N ALA A 82 -13.24 10.48 -8.76
CA ALA A 82 -14.28 9.50 -9.11
C ALA A 82 -15.53 10.09 -9.81
N SER A 83 -15.55 11.40 -10.16
CA SER A 83 -16.76 12.06 -10.68
C SER A 83 -16.64 12.81 -12.02
N LEU A 84 -15.52 12.80 -12.76
CA LEU A 84 -15.46 13.58 -14.00
C LEU A 84 -14.60 12.94 -15.10
N MET A 85 -15.19 12.06 -15.91
CA MET A 85 -14.91 11.92 -17.36
C MET A 85 -16.19 11.42 -18.07
N PRO A 86 -16.53 11.82 -19.31
CA PRO A 86 -15.67 12.43 -20.34
C PRO A 86 -16.26 13.70 -20.99
N GLY A 87 -15.44 14.74 -21.18
CA GLY A 87 -15.71 15.84 -22.10
C GLY A 87 -14.46 16.16 -22.91
N PRO A 88 -14.55 16.47 -24.22
CA PRO A 88 -13.38 16.78 -25.02
C PRO A 88 -12.88 18.19 -24.67
N VAL A 89 -11.71 18.31 -24.06
CA VAL A 89 -11.03 19.60 -23.92
C VAL A 89 -10.10 19.83 -25.11
N VAL A 90 -10.57 20.65 -26.04
CA VAL A 90 -9.71 21.30 -27.05
C VAL A 90 -9.00 22.46 -26.36
N GLY A 91 -7.66 22.46 -26.39
CA GLY A 91 -6.84 23.64 -26.15
C GLY A 91 -6.25 23.76 -24.75
N GLY A 92 -4.97 23.40 -24.63
CA GLY A 92 -4.17 23.69 -23.44
C GLY A 92 -2.76 23.12 -23.60
N THR A 93 -1.84 23.93 -24.10
CA THR A 93 -0.40 23.63 -24.15
C THR A 93 0.18 23.58 -22.74
N GLY A 94 0.03 22.42 -22.11
CA GLY A 94 0.65 22.02 -20.86
C GLY A 94 0.63 20.50 -20.87
N GLY A 95 1.50 19.91 -21.70
CA GLY A 95 1.49 18.48 -21.94
C GLY A 95 1.63 17.72 -20.62
N PRO A 96 0.80 16.68 -20.37
CA PRO A 96 1.06 15.79 -19.25
C PRO A 96 2.47 15.24 -19.49
N THR A 97 3.40 15.51 -18.57
CA THR A 97 4.65 14.76 -18.50
C THR A 97 4.22 13.30 -18.52
N ALA A 98 4.61 12.55 -19.57
CA ALA A 98 4.17 11.19 -19.82
C ALA A 98 4.02 10.46 -18.49
N SER A 99 2.77 10.28 -18.05
CA SER A 99 2.49 9.76 -16.72
C SER A 99 3.19 8.43 -16.66
N ALA A 100 4.28 8.34 -15.88
CA ALA A 100 4.94 7.08 -15.66
C ALA A 100 3.83 6.10 -15.26
N ASN A 101 3.67 5.00 -15.99
CA ASN A 101 2.65 4.01 -15.69
C ASN A 101 2.97 3.46 -14.29
N VAL A 102 2.39 4.05 -13.26
CA VAL A 102 2.64 3.72 -11.87
C VAL A 102 1.35 3.19 -11.25
N MET A 103 1.52 2.26 -10.32
CA MET A 103 0.46 1.74 -9.49
C MET A 103 0.88 1.90 -8.03
N TYR A 104 -0.08 2.22 -7.19
CA TYR A 104 0.10 2.31 -5.75
C TYR A 104 -0.59 1.14 -5.09
N PHE A 105 0.19 0.27 -4.46
CA PHE A 105 -0.34 -0.83 -3.64
C PHE A 105 -0.51 -0.34 -2.21
N ILE A 106 -1.74 -0.33 -1.72
CA ILE A 106 -2.09 0.20 -0.41
C ILE A 106 -2.39 -0.93 0.55
N TYR A 107 -1.73 -0.92 1.71
CA TYR A 107 -1.94 -1.86 2.82
C TYR A 107 -2.39 -1.09 4.05
N LYS A 108 -3.65 -1.28 4.43
CA LYS A 108 -4.31 -0.55 5.51
C LYS A 108 -3.88 -1.07 6.87
N TRP A 109 -3.45 -0.16 7.75
CA TRP A 109 -3.20 -0.49 9.13
C TRP A 109 -4.50 -0.36 9.96
N ARG A 110 -5.08 0.84 10.06
CA ARG A 110 -6.33 1.10 10.81
C ARG A 110 -7.38 1.75 9.91
N GLY A 111 -8.19 0.92 9.24
CA GLY A 111 -9.16 1.39 8.25
C GLY A 111 -8.53 2.28 7.17
N ASN A 112 -9.23 3.34 6.78
CA ASN A 112 -8.76 4.30 5.76
C ASN A 112 -7.85 5.42 6.33
N HIS A 113 -7.53 5.41 7.63
CA HIS A 113 -6.76 6.48 8.28
C HIS A 113 -5.26 6.38 7.99
N ASP A 114 -4.66 5.26 8.38
CA ASP A 114 -3.21 5.05 8.23
C ASP A 114 -2.94 3.81 7.40
N TYR A 115 -2.05 3.96 6.43
CA TYR A 115 -1.69 2.88 5.52
C TYR A 115 -0.26 3.00 5.03
N LEU A 116 0.32 1.83 4.75
CA LEU A 116 1.56 1.70 4.01
C LEU A 116 1.25 1.67 2.52
N TRP A 117 1.99 2.41 1.72
CA TRP A 117 1.86 2.36 0.27
C TRP A 117 3.19 2.02 -0.41
N PHE A 118 3.11 1.28 -1.51
CA PHE A 118 4.23 1.02 -2.42
C PHE A 118 3.90 1.60 -3.78
N LYS A 119 4.78 2.47 -4.29
CA LYS A 119 4.72 2.94 -5.68
C LYS A 119 5.48 1.95 -6.55
N VAL A 120 4.78 1.37 -7.49
CA VAL A 120 5.27 0.32 -8.38
C VAL A 120 5.22 0.85 -9.81
N ASP A 121 6.30 0.65 -10.56
CA ASP A 121 6.30 0.84 -12.01
C ASP A 121 5.52 -0.30 -12.65
N ALA A 122 4.41 0.00 -13.32
CA ALA A 122 3.53 -0.98 -13.93
C ALA A 122 4.11 -1.63 -15.19
N THR A 123 5.19 -1.10 -15.76
CA THR A 123 5.88 -1.68 -16.92
C THR A 123 6.93 -2.69 -16.47
N THR A 124 7.71 -2.34 -15.44
CA THR A 124 8.79 -3.19 -14.93
C THR A 124 8.38 -4.07 -13.75
N GLU A 125 7.18 -3.86 -13.20
CA GLU A 125 6.63 -4.51 -12.01
C GLU A 125 7.58 -4.45 -10.81
N LYS A 126 8.23 -3.29 -10.65
CA LYS A 126 9.20 -3.05 -9.57
C LYS A 126 8.82 -1.85 -8.73
N VAL A 127 9.11 -1.96 -7.45
CA VAL A 127 8.98 -0.86 -6.50
C VAL A 127 9.91 0.26 -6.90
N LEU A 128 9.36 1.46 -6.98
CA LEU A 128 10.09 2.71 -7.13
C LEU A 128 10.40 3.31 -5.76
N GLU A 129 9.40 3.33 -4.87
CA GLU A 129 9.48 3.87 -3.51
C GLU A 129 8.31 3.35 -2.66
N SER A 130 8.41 3.50 -1.35
CA SER A 130 7.31 3.24 -0.41
C SER A 130 7.33 4.25 0.73
N SER A 131 6.17 4.57 1.29
CA SER A 131 6.10 5.34 2.54
C SER A 131 4.78 5.08 3.26
N TRP A 132 4.65 5.72 4.42
CA TRP A 132 3.41 5.74 5.19
C TRP A 132 2.59 6.97 4.84
N TYR A 133 1.27 6.77 4.78
CA TYR A 133 0.31 7.85 4.93
C TYR A 133 -0.22 7.81 6.37
N HIS A 134 -0.19 8.96 7.02
CA HIS A 134 -0.78 9.17 8.34
C HIS A 134 -1.85 10.24 8.22
N ALA A 135 -3.09 9.93 8.61
CA ALA A 135 -4.18 10.90 8.55
C ALA A 135 -4.08 12.03 9.62
N TYR A 136 -3.17 11.91 10.58
CA TYR A 136 -2.88 12.89 11.65
C TYR A 136 -4.12 13.47 12.36
N GLU A 137 -5.05 12.62 12.79
CA GLU A 137 -6.13 13.00 13.71
C GLU A 137 -5.71 12.97 15.18
#